data_AF-A0A2E6LRV7-F1
#
_entry.id   AF-A0A2E6LRV7-F1
#
_cell.length_a   1.000
_cell.length_b   1.000
_cell.length_c   1.000
_cell.angle_alpha   90.00
_cell.angle_beta   90.00
_cell.angle_gamma   90.00
#
_symmetry.space_group_name_H-M   'P 1'
#
loop_
_entity.id
_entity.type
_entity.pdbx_description
1 polymer ?
#
loop_
_entity_poly.entity_id
_entity_poly.type
_entity_poly.pdbx_seq_one_letter_code
_entity_poly.pdbx_strand_id
1 'polypeptide(L)'
;MPSARSVAIVALLALSTALSAQDQLDIDAYEIFDGRDLGLPPAADIDPAYLEEANFEYVFCSTRPKMAEQLDCGCRAMTFLSERLQDTEARQHIIRERVENECLDPVKMSAFHSKQCRNNRGLQRKYPAILSDLCDCMGREIAAGLIDRTRSGQFNGSTMRSVETRAQKQCLTRLN
;
A
#
# COMPACT_ATOMS: atom_id res chain seq x y z
N MET A 1 -17.09 59.49 -2.55
CA MET A 1 -17.31 58.25 -3.34
C MET A 1 -16.02 57.86 -4.04
N PRO A 2 -15.31 56.83 -3.53
CA PRO A 2 -14.48 55.97 -4.36
C PRO A 2 -14.94 54.50 -4.30
N SER A 3 -14.65 53.81 -5.41
CA SER A 3 -15.14 52.51 -5.87
C SER A 3 -14.65 51.30 -5.04
N ALA A 4 -15.60 50.44 -4.63
CA ALA A 4 -15.37 49.18 -3.91
C ALA A 4 -15.11 48.01 -4.87
N ARG A 5 -13.99 48.02 -5.61
CA ARG A 5 -13.68 46.95 -6.58
C ARG A 5 -12.27 46.35 -6.51
N SER A 6 -11.50 46.60 -5.45
CA SER A 6 -10.09 46.18 -5.42
C SER A 6 -9.67 45.22 -4.31
N VAL A 7 -10.59 44.67 -3.50
CA VAL A 7 -10.20 43.84 -2.34
C VAL A 7 -10.35 42.33 -2.57
N ALA A 8 -10.94 41.88 -3.69
CA ALA A 8 -11.28 40.46 -3.88
C ALA A 8 -10.21 39.57 -4.54
N ILE A 9 -9.00 40.08 -4.83
CA ILE A 9 -7.99 39.30 -5.58
C ILE A 9 -6.87 38.73 -4.69
N VAL A 10 -6.62 39.28 -3.49
CA VAL A 10 -5.50 38.82 -2.65
C VAL A 10 -5.83 37.56 -1.82
N ALA A 11 -7.11 37.25 -1.61
CA ALA A 11 -7.52 36.08 -0.83
C ALA A 11 -7.46 34.74 -1.60
N LEU A 12 -7.31 34.75 -2.93
CA LEU A 12 -7.29 33.54 -3.76
C LEU A 12 -5.89 32.94 -3.97
N LEU A 13 -4.81 33.64 -3.56
CA LEU A 13 -3.44 33.13 -3.67
C LEU A 13 -2.93 32.45 -2.39
N ALA A 14 -3.61 32.62 -1.26
CA ALA A 14 -3.21 32.01 0.01
C ALA A 14 -3.84 30.62 0.26
N LEU A 15 -4.82 30.20 -0.55
CA LEU A 15 -5.45 28.87 -0.42
C LEU A 15 -4.78 27.78 -1.25
N SER A 16 -3.81 28.12 -2.11
CA SER A 16 -3.14 27.15 -2.98
C SER A 16 -1.90 26.50 -2.32
N THR A 17 -1.36 27.08 -1.25
CA THR A 17 -0.15 26.57 -0.58
C THR A 17 -0.45 25.64 0.60
N ALA A 18 -1.71 25.50 1.01
CA ALA A 18 -2.10 24.62 2.11
C ALA A 18 -2.42 23.18 1.69
N LEU A 19 -2.46 22.88 0.39
CA LEU A 19 -2.81 21.54 -0.11
C LEU A 19 -1.59 20.65 -0.42
N SER A 20 -0.37 21.16 -0.26
CA SER A 20 0.88 20.42 -0.51
C SER A 20 1.56 19.90 0.76
N ALA A 21 0.98 20.11 1.95
CA ALA A 21 1.61 19.79 3.23
C ALA A 21 1.19 18.43 3.83
N GLN A 22 0.40 17.61 3.11
CA GLN A 22 -0.15 16.35 3.67
C GLN A 22 0.38 15.07 3.02
N ASP A 23 1.26 15.17 2.02
CA ASP A 23 1.74 13.99 1.27
C ASP A 23 3.27 13.85 1.30
N GLN A 24 3.91 14.35 2.36
CA GLN A 24 5.35 14.16 2.57
C GLN A 24 5.59 13.07 3.62
N LEU A 25 6.38 12.07 3.26
CA LEU A 25 6.82 11.03 4.19
C LEU A 25 7.87 11.64 5.14
N ASP A 26 7.59 11.60 6.44
CA ASP A 26 8.58 11.94 7.47
C ASP A 26 9.52 10.74 7.67
N ILE A 27 10.66 10.77 6.98
CA ILE A 27 11.63 9.66 6.91
C ILE A 27 12.24 9.35 8.28
N ASP A 28 12.49 10.37 9.11
CA ASP A 28 13.11 10.20 10.42
C ASP A 28 12.11 9.67 11.48
N ALA A 29 10.82 9.93 11.29
CA ALA A 29 9.76 9.48 12.20
C ALA A 29 9.04 8.20 11.75
N TYR A 30 9.28 7.73 10.53
CA TYR A 30 8.53 6.59 9.99
C TYR A 30 9.06 5.26 10.52
N GLU A 31 8.23 4.59 11.32
CA GLU A 31 8.46 3.22 11.77
C GLU A 31 7.83 2.22 10.78
N ILE A 32 8.64 1.29 10.28
CA ILE A 32 8.15 0.25 9.36
C ILE A 32 7.23 -0.70 10.11
N PHE A 33 6.00 -0.86 9.62
CA PHE A 33 4.95 -1.64 10.29
C PHE A 33 5.31 -3.11 10.52
N ASP A 34 6.20 -3.69 9.70
CA ASP A 34 6.66 -5.08 9.84
C ASP A 34 7.83 -5.25 10.83
N GLY A 35 8.27 -4.14 11.46
CA GLY A 35 9.29 -4.10 12.49
C GLY A 35 10.72 -4.29 11.99
N ARG A 36 10.95 -4.29 10.67
CA ARG A 36 12.30 -4.35 10.12
C ARG A 36 13.03 -3.03 10.34
N ASP A 37 14.30 -3.14 10.74
CA ASP A 37 15.26 -2.04 10.67
C ASP A 37 15.97 -2.12 9.32
N LEU A 38 15.86 -1.06 8.51
CA LEU A 38 16.54 -0.97 7.22
C LEU A 38 17.96 -0.40 7.33
N GLY A 39 18.39 0.02 8.52
CA GLY A 39 19.70 0.62 8.74
C GLY A 39 19.91 1.91 7.93
N LEU A 40 18.83 2.66 7.70
CA LEU A 40 18.91 3.93 6.98
C LEU A 40 19.70 4.95 7.82
N PRO A 41 20.66 5.68 7.22
CA PRO A 41 21.31 6.78 7.92
C PRO A 41 20.30 7.92 8.19
N PRO A 42 20.60 8.86 9.09
CA PRO A 42 19.77 10.03 9.32
C PRO A 42 19.48 10.78 8.02
N ALA A 43 18.27 11.34 7.86
CA ALA A 43 17.91 12.02 6.61
C ALA A 43 18.87 13.17 6.23
N ALA A 44 19.50 13.82 7.23
CA ALA A 44 20.51 14.86 7.02
C ALA A 44 21.78 14.38 6.29
N ASP A 45 22.06 13.07 6.33
CA ASP A 45 23.24 12.45 5.71
C ASP A 45 22.91 11.80 4.34
N ILE A 46 21.66 11.88 3.89
CA ILE A 46 21.18 11.32 2.62
C ILE A 46 21.13 12.42 1.55
N ASP A 47 21.52 12.09 0.32
CA ASP A 47 21.35 13.00 -0.82
C ASP A 47 19.86 13.41 -0.95
N PRO A 48 19.55 14.74 -0.96
CA PRO A 48 18.19 15.22 -1.10
C PRO A 48 17.44 14.67 -2.32
N ALA A 49 18.15 14.34 -3.41
CA ALA A 49 17.55 13.73 -4.59
C ALA A 49 16.96 12.35 -4.26
N TYR A 50 17.62 11.54 -3.43
CA TYR A 50 17.12 10.22 -3.04
C TYR A 50 15.94 10.31 -2.07
N LEU A 51 15.92 11.33 -1.19
CA LEU A 51 14.76 11.63 -0.36
C LEU A 51 13.55 12.03 -1.22
N GLU A 52 13.77 12.82 -2.27
CA GLU A 52 12.73 13.18 -3.24
C GLU A 52 12.20 11.95 -3.99
N GLU A 53 13.07 11.03 -4.40
CA GLU A 53 12.64 9.76 -5.02
C GLU A 53 11.81 8.90 -4.07
N ALA A 54 12.22 8.78 -2.80
CA ALA A 54 11.47 8.04 -1.80
C ALA A 54 10.09 8.67 -1.56
N ASN A 55 10.02 10.00 -1.49
CA ASN A 55 8.75 10.70 -1.38
C ASN A 55 7.87 10.50 -2.63
N PHE A 56 8.47 10.50 -3.82
CA PHE A 56 7.76 10.14 -5.04
C PHE A 56 7.19 8.72 -4.98
N GLU A 57 7.94 7.74 -4.45
CA GLU A 57 7.42 6.38 -4.27
C GLU A 57 6.26 6.30 -3.30
N TYR A 58 6.32 7.07 -2.20
CA TYR A 58 5.23 7.17 -1.25
C TYR A 58 3.96 7.66 -1.94
N VAL A 59 4.04 8.80 -2.66
CA VAL A 59 2.92 9.39 -3.40
C VAL A 59 2.43 8.44 -4.51
N PHE A 60 3.33 7.81 -5.25
CA PHE A 60 3.00 6.84 -6.29
C PHE A 60 2.18 5.66 -5.74
N CYS A 61 2.55 5.16 -4.56
CA CYS A 61 1.80 4.11 -3.89
C CYS A 61 0.46 4.60 -3.35
N SER A 62 0.44 5.74 -2.63
CA SER A 62 -0.75 6.24 -1.94
C SER A 62 -1.86 6.69 -2.89
N THR A 63 -1.49 7.24 -4.04
CA THR A 63 -2.43 7.73 -5.07
C THR A 63 -2.98 6.63 -5.98
N ARG A 64 -2.43 5.40 -5.91
CA ARG A 64 -2.89 4.25 -6.71
C ARG A 64 -3.77 3.34 -5.86
N PRO A 65 -5.10 3.32 -6.07
CA PRO A 65 -6.02 2.61 -5.16
C PRO A 65 -5.67 1.14 -4.93
N LYS A 66 -5.32 0.40 -6.00
CA LYS A 66 -4.96 -1.02 -5.86
C LYS A 66 -3.72 -1.24 -5.00
N MET A 67 -2.75 -0.33 -5.04
CA MET A 67 -1.52 -0.44 -4.25
C MET A 67 -1.80 0.00 -2.81
N ALA A 68 -2.42 1.16 -2.63
CA ALA A 68 -2.78 1.69 -1.32
C ALA A 68 -3.72 0.78 -0.52
N GLU A 69 -4.59 0.00 -1.19
CA GLU A 69 -5.47 -1.00 -0.57
C GLU A 69 -4.77 -2.32 -0.18
N GLN A 70 -3.48 -2.52 -0.53
CA GLN A 70 -2.76 -3.79 -0.31
C GLN A 70 -1.39 -3.61 0.37
N LEU A 71 -0.76 -2.46 0.21
CA LEU A 71 0.61 -2.18 0.65
C LEU A 71 0.63 -1.13 1.76
N ASP A 72 1.66 -1.18 2.59
CA ASP A 72 2.08 -0.01 3.35
C ASP A 72 3.02 0.84 2.47
N CYS A 73 2.52 2.02 2.08
CA CYS A 73 3.23 2.93 1.19
C CYS A 73 4.45 3.58 1.85
N GLY A 74 4.46 3.75 3.18
CA GLY A 74 5.63 4.27 3.89
C GLY A 74 6.74 3.21 3.90
N CYS A 75 6.42 1.96 4.26
CA CYS A 75 7.36 0.84 4.21
C CYS A 75 7.93 0.69 2.81
N ARG A 76 7.09 0.77 1.78
CA ARG A 76 7.52 0.65 0.38
C ARG A 76 8.49 1.76 -0.02
N ALA A 77 8.21 3.00 0.38
CA ALA A 77 9.08 4.15 0.13
C ALA A 77 10.43 4.02 0.87
N MET A 78 10.42 3.59 2.13
CA MET A 78 11.64 3.38 2.92
C MET A 78 12.47 2.22 2.39
N THR A 79 11.82 1.13 1.96
CA THR A 79 12.50 -0.02 1.33
C THR A 79 13.12 0.40 -0.01
N PHE A 80 12.41 1.21 -0.80
CA PHE A 80 12.97 1.80 -2.01
C PHE A 80 14.21 2.67 -1.71
N LEU A 81 14.15 3.52 -0.68
CA LEU A 81 15.27 4.36 -0.27
C LEU A 81 16.48 3.51 0.15
N SER A 82 16.25 2.45 0.91
CA SER A 82 17.31 1.50 1.29
C SER A 82 17.99 0.88 0.07
N GLU A 83 17.22 0.38 -0.90
CA GLU A 83 17.77 -0.17 -2.13
C GLU A 83 18.49 0.89 -2.99
N ARG A 84 17.96 2.12 -3.02
CA ARG A 84 18.57 3.27 -3.71
C ARG A 84 19.95 3.60 -3.16
N LEU A 85 20.12 3.55 -1.84
CA LEU A 85 21.40 3.81 -1.18
C LEU A 85 22.42 2.68 -1.40
N GLN A 86 21.97 1.47 -1.73
CA GLN A 86 22.85 0.34 -2.07
C GLN A 86 23.29 0.35 -3.54
N ASP A 87 22.51 0.97 -4.43
CA ASP A 87 22.74 0.99 -5.88
C ASP A 87 22.39 2.36 -6.48
N THR A 88 23.29 3.32 -6.29
CA THR A 88 23.08 4.73 -6.67
C THR A 88 22.96 4.95 -8.18
N GLU A 89 23.52 4.04 -8.99
CA GLU A 89 23.56 4.13 -10.46
C GLU A 89 22.35 3.46 -11.14
N ALA A 90 21.64 2.57 -10.44
CA ALA A 90 20.49 1.87 -11.02
C ALA A 90 19.37 2.83 -11.41
N ARG A 91 18.66 2.54 -12.50
CA ARG A 91 17.46 3.33 -12.86
C ARG A 91 16.33 3.08 -11.85
N GLN A 92 15.50 4.09 -11.58
CA GLN A 92 14.36 3.99 -10.64
C GLN A 92 13.46 2.78 -10.87
N HIS A 93 13.14 2.45 -12.12
CA HIS A 93 12.29 1.29 -12.41
C HIS A 93 12.91 -0.05 -11.99
N ILE A 94 14.25 -0.19 -12.09
CA ILE A 94 14.95 -1.41 -11.65
C ILE A 94 14.84 -1.57 -10.13
N ILE A 95 14.96 -0.47 -9.38
CA ILE A 95 14.79 -0.52 -7.92
C ILE A 95 13.34 -0.82 -7.54
N ARG A 96 12.36 -0.22 -8.25
CA ARG A 96 10.93 -0.53 -8.05
C ARG A 96 10.64 -2.02 -8.25
N GLU A 97 11.25 -2.65 -9.24
CA GLU A 97 11.09 -4.08 -9.50
C GLU A 97 11.63 -4.93 -8.36
N ARG A 98 12.77 -4.56 -7.75
CA ARG A 98 13.35 -5.26 -6.59
C ARG A 98 12.43 -5.21 -5.37
N VAL A 99 11.74 -4.09 -5.17
CA VAL A 99 10.85 -3.88 -4.00
C VAL A 99 9.37 -4.14 -4.30
N GLU A 100 9.02 -4.66 -5.48
CA GLU A 100 7.62 -4.75 -5.94
C GLU A 100 6.73 -5.56 -4.99
N ASN A 101 7.29 -6.63 -4.41
CA ASN A 101 6.57 -7.57 -3.57
C ASN A 101 6.81 -7.38 -2.06
N GLU A 102 7.48 -6.28 -1.68
CA GLU A 102 7.75 -5.93 -0.30
C GLU A 102 6.54 -5.19 0.32
N CYS A 103 6.50 -5.12 1.66
CA CYS A 103 5.57 -4.26 2.39
C CYS A 103 4.08 -4.56 2.20
N LEU A 104 3.74 -5.82 1.94
CA LEU A 104 2.36 -6.32 1.95
C LEU A 104 1.76 -6.17 3.36
N ASP A 105 0.70 -5.36 3.48
CA ASP A 105 0.02 -5.12 4.75
C ASP A 105 -1.11 -6.15 4.93
N PRO A 106 -1.03 -7.05 5.94
CA PRO A 106 -2.02 -8.11 6.12
C PRO A 106 -3.43 -7.59 6.39
N VAL A 107 -3.56 -6.44 7.07
CA VAL A 107 -4.86 -5.84 7.39
C VAL A 107 -5.49 -5.28 6.13
N LYS A 108 -4.73 -4.50 5.36
CA LYS A 108 -5.18 -3.93 4.09
C LYS A 108 -5.51 -5.00 3.06
N MET A 109 -4.63 -5.99 2.88
CA MET A 109 -4.88 -7.13 2.00
C MET A 109 -6.14 -7.90 2.41
N SER A 110 -6.33 -8.17 3.70
CA SER A 110 -7.53 -8.85 4.18
C SER A 110 -8.80 -8.06 3.87
N ALA A 111 -8.78 -6.74 4.09
CA ALA A 111 -9.90 -5.86 3.76
C ALA A 111 -10.19 -5.82 2.25
N PHE A 112 -9.14 -5.73 1.42
CA PHE A 112 -9.25 -5.79 -0.03
C PHE A 112 -9.91 -7.08 -0.50
N HIS A 113 -9.41 -8.24 -0.05
CA HIS A 113 -9.96 -9.53 -0.48
C HIS A 113 -11.36 -9.81 0.10
N SER A 114 -11.67 -9.35 1.31
CA SER A 114 -13.04 -9.42 1.85
C SER A 114 -14.01 -8.60 0.97
N LYS A 115 -13.63 -7.37 0.60
CA LYS A 115 -14.39 -6.52 -0.33
C LYS A 115 -14.61 -7.19 -1.68
N GLN A 116 -13.57 -7.79 -2.27
CA GLN A 116 -13.68 -8.53 -3.54
C GLN A 116 -14.64 -9.73 -3.42
N CYS A 117 -14.52 -10.49 -2.33
CA CYS A 117 -15.42 -11.61 -2.04
C CYS A 117 -16.89 -11.16 -1.95
N ARG A 118 -17.17 -10.07 -1.21
CA ARG A 118 -18.53 -9.55 -1.06
C ARG A 118 -19.14 -9.10 -2.38
N ASN A 119 -18.31 -8.66 -3.34
CA ASN A 119 -18.76 -8.28 -4.68
C ASN A 119 -18.95 -9.47 -5.63
N ASN A 120 -18.60 -10.69 -5.22
CA ASN A 120 -18.77 -11.89 -6.04
C ASN A 120 -20.23 -12.37 -6.03
N ARG A 121 -20.95 -12.12 -7.14
CA ARG A 121 -22.35 -12.52 -7.31
C ARG A 121 -22.60 -14.03 -7.16
N GLY A 122 -21.62 -14.87 -7.49
CA GLY A 122 -21.73 -16.32 -7.33
C GLY A 122 -21.79 -16.72 -5.85
N LEU A 123 -20.90 -16.14 -5.03
CA LEU A 123 -20.90 -16.36 -3.58
C LEU A 123 -22.13 -15.75 -2.91
N GLN A 124 -22.54 -14.54 -3.31
CA GLN A 124 -23.77 -13.90 -2.82
C GLN A 124 -25.00 -14.80 -2.98
N ARG A 125 -25.15 -15.46 -4.15
CA ARG A 125 -26.27 -16.36 -4.40
C ARG A 125 -26.16 -17.68 -3.64
N LYS A 126 -24.95 -18.21 -3.48
CA LYS A 126 -24.73 -19.54 -2.89
C LYS A 126 -24.78 -19.52 -1.37
N TYR A 127 -24.33 -18.44 -0.74
CA TYR A 127 -24.16 -18.33 0.70
C TYR A 127 -24.70 -17.01 1.28
N PRO A 128 -25.94 -16.60 0.99
CA PRO A 128 -26.45 -15.28 1.38
C PRO A 128 -26.47 -15.06 2.89
N ALA A 129 -26.78 -16.10 3.68
CA ALA A 129 -26.92 -16.01 5.13
C ALA A 129 -25.57 -15.85 5.87
N ILE A 130 -24.48 -16.36 5.30
CA ILE A 130 -23.14 -16.35 5.93
C ILE A 130 -22.12 -15.52 5.15
N LEU A 131 -22.56 -14.74 4.15
CA LEU A 131 -21.65 -14.10 3.19
C LEU A 131 -20.64 -13.18 3.87
N SER A 132 -21.07 -12.40 4.87
CA SER A 132 -20.17 -11.46 5.55
C SER A 132 -19.04 -12.22 6.27
N ASP A 133 -19.40 -13.19 7.11
CA ASP A 133 -18.44 -13.98 7.88
C ASP A 133 -17.54 -14.83 6.99
N LEU A 134 -18.10 -15.39 5.91
CA LEU A 134 -17.36 -16.12 4.90
C LEU A 134 -16.32 -15.22 4.23
N CYS A 135 -16.70 -14.02 3.80
CA CYS A 135 -15.79 -13.11 3.12
C CYS A 135 -14.73 -12.52 4.05
N ASP A 136 -15.05 -12.26 5.32
CA ASP A 136 -14.04 -11.82 6.29
C ASP A 136 -13.05 -12.93 6.63
N CYS A 137 -13.51 -14.18 6.74
CA CYS A 137 -12.62 -15.33 6.87
C CYS A 137 -11.75 -15.50 5.63
N MET A 138 -12.34 -15.47 4.44
CA MET A 138 -11.59 -15.63 3.18
C MET A 138 -10.57 -14.51 3.00
N GLY A 139 -10.92 -13.26 3.33
CA GLY A 139 -9.98 -12.14 3.27
C GLY A 139 -8.71 -12.39 4.07
N ARG A 140 -8.86 -12.85 5.33
CA ARG A 140 -7.72 -13.18 6.21
C ARG A 140 -6.88 -14.34 5.68
N GLU A 141 -7.53 -15.44 5.28
CA GLU A 141 -6.81 -16.63 4.79
C GLU A 141 -6.10 -16.36 3.45
N ILE A 142 -6.70 -15.56 2.56
CA ILE A 142 -6.06 -15.16 1.30
C ILE A 142 -4.87 -14.26 1.59
N ALA A 143 -5.03 -13.22 2.41
CA ALA A 143 -3.94 -12.31 2.77
C ALA A 143 -2.74 -13.08 3.36
N ALA A 144 -3.00 -13.95 4.35
CA ALA A 144 -1.97 -14.77 4.95
C ALA A 144 -1.28 -15.70 3.93
N GLY A 145 -2.06 -16.36 3.07
CA GLY A 145 -1.53 -17.27 2.05
C GLY A 145 -0.70 -16.56 0.99
N LEU A 146 -1.05 -15.34 0.59
CA LEU A 146 -0.27 -14.57 -0.39
C LEU A 146 1.03 -14.05 0.23
N ILE A 147 0.97 -13.50 1.44
CA ILE A 147 2.16 -13.01 2.16
C ILE A 147 3.18 -14.14 2.37
N ASP A 148 2.72 -15.31 2.80
CA ASP A 148 3.57 -16.50 2.99
C ASP A 148 4.27 -16.92 1.67
N ARG A 149 3.52 -16.94 0.57
CA ARG A 149 4.05 -17.33 -0.73
C ARG A 149 5.03 -16.33 -1.29
N THR A 150 4.75 -15.04 -1.13
CA THR A 150 5.66 -13.95 -1.49
C THR A 150 6.98 -14.09 -0.74
N ARG A 151 6.94 -14.28 0.58
CA ARG A 151 8.15 -14.50 1.41
C ARG A 151 8.94 -15.75 1.01
N SER A 152 8.26 -16.80 0.58
CA SER A 152 8.91 -18.03 0.11
C SER A 152 9.48 -17.96 -1.32
N GLY A 153 9.29 -16.84 -2.04
CA GLY A 153 9.68 -16.70 -3.44
C GLY A 153 8.88 -17.58 -4.42
N GLN A 154 7.68 -18.02 -4.02
CA GLN A 154 6.85 -18.96 -4.78
C GLN A 154 5.64 -18.29 -5.45
N PHE A 155 5.66 -16.97 -5.62
CA PHE A 155 4.52 -16.23 -6.15
C PHE A 155 4.41 -16.37 -7.68
N ASN A 156 3.32 -16.99 -8.15
CA ASN A 156 2.98 -17.05 -9.58
C ASN A 156 1.45 -17.05 -9.80
N GLY A 157 0.99 -17.01 -11.05
CA GLY A 157 -0.44 -16.95 -11.37
C GLY A 157 -1.28 -18.17 -10.89
N SER A 158 -0.68 -19.35 -10.69
CA SER A 158 -1.38 -20.51 -10.12
C SER A 158 -1.48 -20.44 -8.59
N THR A 159 -0.62 -19.64 -7.95
CA THR A 159 -0.60 -19.42 -6.50
C THR A 159 -1.89 -18.76 -6.02
N MET A 160 -2.36 -17.70 -6.70
CA MET A 160 -3.58 -16.99 -6.30
C MET A 160 -4.79 -17.93 -6.27
N ARG A 161 -5.03 -18.67 -7.36
CA ARG A 161 -6.16 -19.63 -7.43
C ARG A 161 -6.09 -20.71 -6.36
N SER A 162 -4.88 -21.21 -6.08
CA SER A 162 -4.64 -22.22 -5.04
C SER A 162 -4.96 -21.67 -3.65
N VAL A 163 -4.50 -20.44 -3.35
CA VAL A 163 -4.77 -19.74 -2.08
C VAL A 163 -6.27 -19.49 -1.91
N GLU A 164 -6.95 -18.96 -2.93
CA GLU A 164 -8.41 -18.71 -2.89
C GLU A 164 -9.21 -20.00 -2.66
N THR A 165 -8.87 -21.08 -3.37
CA THR A 165 -9.57 -22.37 -3.23
C THR A 165 -9.38 -22.94 -1.83
N ARG A 166 -8.16 -22.87 -1.29
CA ARG A 166 -7.85 -23.32 0.07
C ARG A 166 -8.61 -22.48 1.11
N ALA A 167 -8.57 -21.17 0.99
CA ALA A 167 -9.26 -20.24 1.88
C ALA A 167 -10.76 -20.51 1.90
N GLN A 168 -11.39 -20.65 0.73
CA GLN A 168 -12.82 -20.93 0.62
C GLN A 168 -13.17 -22.25 1.33
N LYS A 169 -12.42 -23.33 1.09
CA LYS A 169 -12.65 -24.63 1.72
C LYS A 169 -12.55 -24.53 3.24
N GLN A 170 -11.48 -23.93 3.75
CA GLN A 170 -11.25 -23.79 5.19
C GLN A 170 -12.34 -22.97 5.87
N CYS A 171 -12.73 -21.84 5.28
CA CYS A 171 -13.75 -20.96 5.84
C CYS A 171 -15.13 -21.60 5.84
N LEU A 172 -15.51 -22.31 4.78
CA LEU A 172 -16.77 -23.05 4.75
C LEU A 172 -16.80 -24.19 5.78
N THR A 173 -15.67 -24.87 6.03
CA THR A 173 -15.60 -25.89 7.08
C THR A 173 -15.75 -25.30 8.48
N ARG A 174 -15.28 -24.05 8.72
CA ARG A 174 -15.39 -23.39 10.03
C ARG A 174 -16.77 -22.80 10.32
N LEU A 175 -17.55 -22.50 9.28
CA LEU A 175 -18.85 -21.81 9.39
C LEU A 175 -20.07 -22.74 9.26
N ASN A 176 -19.83 -24.03 9.03
CA ASN A 176 -20.84 -25.11 9.08
C ASN A 176 -20.71 -25.88 10.39
#